data_AF-A0A9D3NVV3-F1
#
_entry.id   AF-A0A9D3NVV3-F1
#
_cell.length_a   1.000
_cell.length_b   1.000
_cell.length_c   1.000
_cell.angle_alpha   90.00
_cell.angle_beta   90.00
_cell.angle_gamma   90.00
#
_symmetry.space_group_name_H-M   'P 1'
#
loop_
_entity.id
_entity.type
_entity.pdbx_description
1 polymer ?
#
loop_
_entity_poly.entity_id
_entity_poly.type
_entity_poly.pdbx_seq_one_letter_code
_entity_poly.pdbx_strand_id
1 'polypeptide(L)'
;MEERAKFTVYKILVRRAPDESWVIFRRYTDFIRLNDKLKEMFPKLRLSLPPKRRFKDNYDMNFLEERQVGLQAFLQNLVAQKDMTKSDVVRGFLCLDDPPGPFDSLDESKAYCETLEETNHRLQRELQDKQREIQSLRRILEDRDLQISGLEKSKNVCDELSNVHEVKEDAQTEPETEEIQTDNSTDLDRSLEPHLAKRSHAACWSGSA
;
A
#
# COMPACT_ATOMS: atom_id res chain seq x y z
N MET A 1 -4.35 -33.63 5.31
CA MET A 1 -4.64 -32.79 6.49
C MET A 1 -3.46 -31.85 6.62
N GLU A 2 -3.64 -30.55 6.38
CA GLU A 2 -2.57 -29.57 6.42
C GLU A 2 -2.02 -29.48 7.85
N GLU A 3 -0.70 -29.50 8.02
CA GLU A 3 -0.06 -29.43 9.33
C GLU A 3 -0.34 -28.05 9.94
N ARG A 4 -1.07 -27.99 11.05
CA ARG A 4 -1.36 -26.71 11.73
C ARG A 4 -0.05 -26.05 12.13
N ALA A 5 0.13 -24.79 11.71
CA ALA A 5 1.29 -24.00 12.10
C ALA A 5 1.38 -23.89 13.63
N LYS A 6 2.55 -24.16 14.20
CA LYS A 6 2.79 -24.00 15.63
C LYS A 6 2.93 -22.51 15.98
N PHE A 7 2.54 -22.15 17.21
CA PHE A 7 2.72 -20.79 17.73
C PHE A 7 2.89 -20.81 19.25
N THR A 8 3.46 -19.72 19.78
CA THR A 8 3.59 -19.50 21.23
C THR A 8 2.53 -18.55 21.73
N VAL A 9 1.92 -18.90 22.87
CA VAL A 9 0.93 -18.09 23.58
C VAL A 9 1.44 -17.80 24.99
N TYR A 10 1.20 -16.58 25.46
CA TYR A 10 1.53 -16.17 26.83
C TYR A 10 0.28 -16.26 27.70
N LYS A 11 0.40 -17.00 28.81
CA LYS A 11 -0.60 -17.06 29.88
C LYS A 11 -0.41 -15.86 30.80
N ILE A 12 -1.43 -15.02 30.91
CA ILE A 12 -1.39 -13.78 31.67
C ILE A 12 -2.43 -13.88 32.78
N LEU A 13 -2.00 -13.70 34.03
CA LEU A 13 -2.91 -13.60 35.17
C LEU A 13 -3.25 -12.12 35.40
N VAL A 14 -4.51 -11.76 35.19
CA VAL A 14 -5.03 -10.43 35.47
C VAL A 14 -5.63 -10.44 36.88
N ARG A 15 -5.22 -9.50 37.72
CA ARG A 15 -5.78 -9.30 39.07
C ARG A 15 -6.32 -7.89 39.17
N ARG A 16 -7.62 -7.76 39.37
CA ARG A 16 -8.30 -6.47 39.55
C ARG A 16 -8.47 -6.14 41.02
N ALA A 17 -8.83 -7.14 41.82
CA ALA A 17 -8.96 -7.08 43.28
C ALA A 17 -8.36 -8.36 43.91
N PRO A 18 -8.18 -8.44 45.24
CA PRO A 18 -7.61 -9.61 45.91
C PRO A 18 -8.36 -10.94 45.61
N ASP A 19 -9.66 -10.85 45.40
CA ASP A 19 -10.59 -11.95 45.12
C ASP A 19 -11.07 -11.99 43.65
N GLU A 20 -10.71 -10.98 42.85
CA GLU A 20 -11.12 -10.85 41.45
C GLU A 20 -9.90 -11.01 40.52
N SER A 21 -9.75 -12.21 39.96
CA SER A 21 -8.68 -12.51 39.00
C SER A 21 -9.11 -13.53 37.97
N TRP A 22 -8.53 -13.42 36.78
CA TRP A 22 -8.77 -14.34 35.67
C TRP A 22 -7.51 -14.52 34.83
N VAL A 23 -7.51 -15.56 34.02
CA VAL A 23 -6.42 -15.85 33.09
C VAL A 23 -6.85 -15.47 31.70
N ILE A 24 -5.98 -14.79 30.97
CA ILE A 24 -6.12 -14.60 29.53
C ILE A 24 -4.90 -15.17 28.83
N PHE A 25 -5.06 -15.41 27.54
CA PHE A 25 -4.01 -15.92 26.68
C PHE A 25 -3.85 -14.99 25.48
N ARG A 26 -2.61 -14.55 25.23
CA ARG A 26 -2.30 -13.59 24.16
C ARG A 26 -1.02 -14.00 23.45
N ARG A 27 -0.99 -13.86 22.12
CA ARG A 27 0.23 -14.04 21.33
C ARG A 27 1.03 -12.75 21.28
N TYR A 28 2.32 -12.86 21.00
CA TYR A 28 3.19 -11.69 20.84
C TYR A 28 2.64 -10.67 19.82
N THR A 29 1.98 -11.14 18.76
CA THR A 29 1.33 -10.26 17.76
C THR A 29 0.19 -9.42 18.33
N ASP A 30 -0.50 -9.90 19.38
CA ASP A 30 -1.57 -9.15 20.03
C ASP A 30 -1.02 -7.97 20.82
N PHE A 31 0.12 -8.17 21.50
CA PHE A 31 0.87 -7.10 22.14
C PHE A 31 1.31 -6.04 21.14
N ILE A 32 1.77 -6.46 19.95
CA ILE A 32 2.16 -5.53 18.88
C ILE A 32 0.96 -4.68 18.43
N ARG A 33 -0.18 -5.32 18.14
CA ARG A 33 -1.41 -4.61 17.73
C ARG A 33 -1.90 -3.65 18.81
N LEU A 34 -1.88 -4.07 20.07
CA LEU A 34 -2.21 -3.20 21.20
C LEU A 34 -1.27 -1.99 21.23
N ASN A 35 0.04 -2.22 21.19
CA ASN A 35 1.03 -1.15 21.24
C ASN A 35 0.93 -0.17 20.06
N ASP A 36 0.62 -0.66 18.86
CA ASP A 36 0.43 0.21 17.69
C ASP A 36 -0.81 1.11 17.87
N LYS A 37 -1.94 0.57 18.34
CA LYS A 37 -3.13 1.37 18.70
C LYS A 37 -2.83 2.39 19.81
N LEU A 38 -2.06 1.99 20.82
CA LEU A 38 -1.69 2.88 21.92
C LEU A 38 -0.79 4.03 21.47
N LYS A 39 0.10 3.81 20.50
CA LYS A 39 0.93 4.89 19.93
C LYS A 39 0.09 5.90 19.16
N GLU A 40 -0.95 5.46 18.46
CA GLU A 40 -1.89 6.35 17.77
C GLU A 40 -2.69 7.19 18.77
N MET A 41 -3.19 6.57 19.84
CA MET A 41 -4.02 7.24 20.85
C MET A 41 -3.19 8.12 21.81
N PHE A 42 -1.96 7.72 22.13
CA PHE A 42 -1.11 8.34 23.14
C PHE A 42 0.31 8.60 22.59
N PRO A 43 0.48 9.49 21.58
CA PRO A 43 1.73 9.65 20.84
C PRO A 43 2.92 10.16 21.68
N LYS A 44 2.64 10.78 22.83
CA LYS A 44 3.66 11.27 23.78
C LYS A 44 4.27 10.16 24.63
N LEU A 45 3.61 9.00 24.72
CA LEU A 45 4.03 7.91 25.56
C LEU A 45 4.81 6.86 24.74
N ARG A 46 5.91 6.37 25.30
CA ARG A 46 6.74 5.33 24.67
C ARG A 46 6.69 4.06 25.51
N LEU A 47 5.88 3.11 25.08
CA LEU A 47 5.97 1.73 25.56
C LEU A 47 6.97 0.97 24.66
N SER A 48 7.85 0.22 25.30
CA SER A 48 8.79 -0.68 24.61
C SER A 48 8.25 -2.10 24.63
N LEU A 49 8.37 -2.78 23.50
CA LEU A 49 8.13 -4.22 23.38
C LEU A 49 9.47 -4.92 23.10
N PRO A 50 9.65 -6.16 23.59
CA PRO A 50 10.78 -6.97 23.18
C PRO A 50 10.77 -7.16 21.65
N PRO A 51 11.94 -7.27 21.01
CA PRO A 51 12.04 -7.25 19.56
C PRO A 51 11.37 -8.46 18.87
N LYS A 52 10.98 -8.27 17.61
CA LYS A 52 10.55 -9.37 16.74
C LYS A 52 11.78 -10.25 16.42
N ARG A 53 11.64 -11.56 16.54
CA ARG A 53 12.69 -12.52 16.14
C ARG A 53 12.41 -12.96 14.71
N ARG A 54 13.23 -12.47 13.77
CA ARG A 54 13.03 -12.64 12.31
C ARG A 54 13.95 -13.69 11.68
N PHE A 55 15.06 -14.05 12.34
CA PHE A 55 16.13 -14.85 11.75
C PHE A 55 16.63 -16.01 12.63
N LYS A 56 15.94 -16.30 13.75
CA LYS A 56 16.32 -17.35 14.70
C LYS A 56 15.10 -18.17 15.10
N ASP A 57 15.33 -19.34 15.68
CA ASP A 57 14.27 -20.21 16.21
C ASP A 57 13.41 -19.46 17.24
N ASN A 58 12.09 -19.46 17.03
CA ASN A 58 11.11 -18.81 17.90
C ASN A 58 10.73 -19.66 19.13
N TYR A 59 11.16 -20.93 19.18
CA TYR A 59 10.89 -21.87 20.27
C TYR A 59 12.08 -22.07 21.22
N ASP A 60 13.18 -21.35 21.00
CA ASP A 60 14.32 -21.29 21.91
C ASP A 60 13.88 -20.81 23.31
N MET A 61 14.16 -21.59 24.35
CA MET A 61 13.65 -21.32 25.71
C MET A 61 14.18 -20.01 26.28
N ASN A 62 15.48 -19.76 26.18
CA ASN A 62 16.11 -18.51 26.68
C ASN A 62 15.44 -17.27 26.06
N PHE A 63 15.14 -17.36 24.76
CA PHE A 63 14.44 -16.30 24.06
C PHE A 63 13.00 -16.10 24.52
N LEU A 64 12.27 -17.19 24.73
CA LEU A 64 10.90 -17.13 25.21
C LEU A 64 10.85 -16.52 26.61
N GLU A 65 11.81 -16.83 27.47
CA GLU A 65 11.98 -16.23 28.80
C GLU A 65 12.30 -14.74 28.72
N GLU A 66 13.31 -14.34 27.94
CA GLU A 66 13.64 -12.91 27.72
C GLU A 66 12.44 -12.12 27.20
N ARG A 67 11.72 -12.70 26.23
CA ARG A 67 10.52 -12.10 25.69
C ARG A 67 9.42 -12.02 26.74
N GLN A 68 9.21 -13.05 27.55
CA GLN A 68 8.24 -13.03 28.63
C GLN A 68 8.53 -11.91 29.63
N VAL A 69 9.79 -11.72 30.03
CA VAL A 69 10.21 -10.61 30.90
C VAL A 69 9.90 -9.25 30.25
N GLY A 70 10.23 -9.09 28.97
CA GLY A 70 9.92 -7.86 28.23
C GLY A 70 8.42 -7.58 28.11
N LEU A 71 7.61 -8.61 27.90
CA LEU A 71 6.15 -8.48 27.85
C LEU A 71 5.55 -8.16 29.22
N GLN A 72 6.10 -8.72 30.30
CA GLN A 72 5.70 -8.39 31.66
C GLN A 72 6.01 -6.92 31.99
N ALA A 73 7.19 -6.43 31.63
CA ALA A 73 7.57 -5.02 31.81
C ALA A 73 6.64 -4.09 31.00
N PHE A 74 6.28 -4.47 29.78
CA PHE A 74 5.30 -3.76 28.97
C PHE A 74 3.94 -3.65 29.69
N LEU A 75 3.42 -4.76 30.23
CA LEU A 75 2.14 -4.77 30.96
C LEU A 75 2.20 -3.91 32.23
N GLN A 76 3.30 -3.98 32.99
CA GLN A 76 3.48 -3.16 34.19
C GLN A 76 3.46 -1.66 33.85
N ASN A 77 4.18 -1.26 32.82
CA ASN A 77 4.20 0.14 32.37
C ASN A 77 2.83 0.58 31.83
N LEU A 78 2.12 -0.33 31.14
CA LEU A 78 0.78 -0.08 30.63
C LEU A 78 -0.21 0.20 31.77
N VAL A 79 -0.25 -0.66 32.79
CA VAL A 79 -1.22 -0.52 33.90
C VAL A 79 -0.87 0.61 34.87
N ALA A 80 0.39 1.06 34.90
CA ALA A 80 0.80 2.22 35.68
C ALA A 80 0.17 3.54 35.18
N GLN A 81 -0.28 3.58 33.92
CA GLN A 81 -0.89 4.76 33.31
C GLN A 81 -2.43 4.69 33.38
N LYS A 82 -3.04 5.47 34.28
CA LYS A 82 -4.50 5.45 34.53
C LYS A 82 -5.35 5.76 33.30
N ASP A 83 -4.88 6.60 32.40
CA ASP A 83 -5.64 6.95 31.19
C ASP A 83 -5.63 5.80 30.17
N MET A 84 -4.57 5.01 30.15
CA MET A 84 -4.47 3.85 29.26
C MET A 84 -5.38 2.72 29.74
N THR A 85 -5.42 2.44 31.04
CA THR A 85 -6.28 1.38 31.60
C THR A 85 -7.77 1.65 31.43
N LYS A 86 -8.16 2.91 31.24
CA LYS A 86 -9.54 3.31 30.91
C LYS A 86 -9.87 3.18 29.43
N SER A 87 -8.88 3.07 28.55
CA SER A 87 -9.12 2.99 27.11
C SER A 87 -9.71 1.62 26.71
N ASP A 88 -10.68 1.62 25.80
CA ASP A 88 -11.36 0.41 25.34
C ASP A 88 -10.39 -0.63 24.77
N VAL A 89 -9.30 -0.18 24.14
CA VAL A 89 -8.28 -1.07 23.58
C VAL A 89 -7.54 -1.87 24.66
N VAL A 90 -7.26 -1.28 25.82
CA VAL A 90 -6.62 -1.97 26.95
C VAL A 90 -7.64 -2.82 27.69
N ARG A 91 -8.85 -2.29 27.90
CA ARG A 91 -9.95 -3.01 28.55
C ARG A 91 -10.30 -4.30 27.81
N GLY A 92 -10.43 -4.22 26.48
CA GLY A 92 -10.66 -5.39 25.63
C GLY A 92 -9.46 -6.33 25.59
N PHE A 93 -8.23 -5.82 25.54
CA PHE A 93 -7.05 -6.68 25.56
C PHE A 93 -6.95 -7.50 26.86
N LEU A 94 -7.25 -6.90 28.01
CA LEU A 94 -7.18 -7.52 29.33
C LEU A 94 -8.48 -8.22 29.78
N CYS A 95 -9.56 -8.14 28.99
CA CYS A 95 -10.92 -8.59 29.35
C CYS A 95 -11.41 -7.99 30.68
N LEU A 96 -11.28 -6.67 30.87
CA LEU A 96 -11.69 -5.98 32.11
C LEU A 96 -13.21 -5.83 32.26
N ASP A 97 -13.97 -5.90 31.16
CA ASP A 97 -15.42 -5.74 31.11
C ASP A 97 -16.19 -7.07 31.22
N ASP A 98 -15.62 -8.12 30.63
CA ASP A 98 -16.20 -9.46 30.57
C ASP A 98 -15.07 -10.48 30.82
N PRO A 99 -14.66 -10.67 32.08
CA PRO A 99 -13.54 -11.53 32.42
C PRO A 99 -13.91 -13.01 32.22
N PRO A 100 -13.08 -13.81 31.52
CA PRO A 100 -13.37 -15.21 31.28
C PRO A 100 -13.42 -16.02 32.58
N GLY A 101 -14.30 -16.99 32.63
CA GLY A 101 -14.34 -17.98 33.70
C GLY A 101 -13.06 -18.83 33.75
N PRO A 102 -12.80 -19.55 34.86
CA PRO A 102 -11.60 -20.38 35.03
C PRO A 102 -11.37 -21.40 33.91
N PHE A 103 -12.44 -21.84 33.24
CA PHE A 103 -12.42 -22.84 32.17
C PHE A 103 -12.57 -22.23 30.76
N ASP A 104 -13.09 -21.02 30.62
CA ASP A 104 -13.39 -20.40 29.31
C ASP A 104 -12.16 -19.75 28.66
N SER A 105 -11.17 -19.37 29.45
CA SER A 105 -9.98 -18.65 29.00
C SER A 105 -9.21 -19.34 27.85
N LEU A 106 -9.16 -20.68 27.87
CA LEU A 106 -8.45 -21.45 26.85
C LEU A 106 -9.23 -21.50 25.53
N ASP A 107 -10.55 -21.65 25.60
CA ASP A 107 -11.39 -21.78 24.41
C ASP A 107 -11.63 -20.43 23.73
N GLU A 108 -11.79 -19.35 24.49
CA GLU A 108 -11.80 -17.98 23.97
C GLU A 108 -10.47 -17.67 23.24
N SER A 109 -9.34 -18.08 23.81
CA SER A 109 -8.04 -17.90 23.18
C SER A 109 -7.87 -18.72 21.91
N LYS A 110 -8.39 -19.95 21.86
CA LYS A 110 -8.37 -20.78 20.64
C LYS A 110 -9.16 -20.09 19.54
N ALA A 111 -10.40 -19.68 19.83
CA ALA A 111 -11.26 -19.00 18.88
C ALA A 111 -10.58 -17.72 18.32
N TYR A 112 -10.03 -16.89 19.21
CA TYR A 112 -9.33 -15.68 18.78
C TYR A 112 -8.05 -15.99 17.97
N CYS A 113 -7.26 -17.00 18.36
CA CYS A 113 -6.07 -17.40 17.61
C CYS A 113 -6.42 -17.92 16.21
N GLU A 114 -7.48 -18.73 16.09
CA GLU A 114 -8.00 -19.28 14.84
C GLU A 114 -8.46 -18.15 13.90
N THR A 115 -9.27 -17.20 14.37
CA THR A 115 -9.71 -16.05 13.56
C THR A 115 -8.52 -15.22 13.05
N LEU A 116 -7.48 -15.05 13.87
CA LEU A 116 -6.28 -14.35 13.45
C LEU A 116 -5.48 -15.13 12.40
N GLU A 117 -5.45 -16.46 12.50
CA GLU A 117 -4.80 -17.32 11.50
C GLU A 117 -5.51 -17.22 10.17
N GLU A 118 -6.85 -17.31 10.17
CA GLU A 118 -7.67 -17.08 8.97
C GLU A 118 -7.39 -15.71 8.36
N THR A 119 -7.35 -14.67 9.20
CA THR A 119 -7.03 -13.31 8.75
C THR A 119 -5.63 -13.21 8.15
N ASN A 120 -4.64 -13.90 8.72
CA ASN A 120 -3.27 -13.90 8.22
C ASN A 120 -3.18 -14.59 6.85
N HIS A 121 -3.80 -15.75 6.70
CA HIS A 121 -3.86 -16.49 5.44
C HIS A 121 -4.53 -15.66 4.34
N ARG A 122 -5.62 -14.95 4.68
CA ARG A 122 -6.28 -14.01 3.76
C ARG A 122 -5.33 -12.89 3.33
N LEU A 123 -4.68 -12.22 4.28
CA LEU A 123 -3.74 -11.13 3.98
C LEU A 123 -2.55 -11.60 3.14
N GLN A 124 -2.03 -12.80 3.39
CA GLN A 124 -0.96 -13.39 2.57
C GLN A 124 -1.40 -13.63 1.13
N ARG A 125 -2.63 -14.13 0.94
CA ARG A 125 -3.22 -14.31 -0.40
C ARG A 125 -3.39 -12.98 -1.11
N GLU A 126 -3.97 -11.98 -0.44
CA GLU A 126 -4.12 -10.63 -0.99
C GLU A 126 -2.78 -10.01 -1.38
N LEU A 127 -1.75 -10.17 -0.55
CA LEU A 127 -0.39 -9.71 -0.83
C LEU A 127 0.17 -10.38 -2.09
N GLN A 128 -0.01 -11.69 -2.23
CA GLN A 128 0.46 -12.45 -3.39
C GLN A 128 -0.28 -12.03 -4.68
N ASP A 129 -1.59 -11.78 -4.60
CA ASP A 129 -2.41 -11.32 -5.71
C ASP A 129 -1.96 -9.93 -6.18
N LYS A 130 -1.75 -9.02 -5.23
CA LYS A 130 -1.21 -7.68 -5.52
C LYS A 130 0.20 -7.74 -6.10
N GLN A 131 1.03 -8.68 -5.66
CA GLN A 131 2.36 -8.88 -6.25
C GLN A 131 2.26 -9.33 -7.71
N ARG A 132 1.33 -10.23 -8.05
CA ARG A 132 1.09 -10.68 -9.43
C ARG A 132 0.56 -9.55 -10.31
N GLU A 133 -0.35 -8.74 -9.78
CA GLU A 133 -0.87 -7.55 -10.47
C GLU A 133 0.25 -6.55 -10.78
N ILE A 134 1.11 -6.24 -9.80
CA ILE A 134 2.27 -5.36 -9.99
C ILE A 134 3.21 -5.90 -11.06
N GLN A 135 3.51 -7.21 -11.07
CA GLN A 135 4.36 -7.82 -12.10
C GLN A 135 3.74 -7.71 -13.50
N SER A 136 2.43 -7.91 -13.63
CA SER A 136 1.72 -7.75 -14.90
C SER A 136 1.79 -6.31 -15.40
N LEU A 137 1.51 -5.34 -14.52
CA LEU A 137 1.55 -3.92 -14.87
C LEU A 137 2.95 -3.48 -15.30
N ARG A 138 4.00 -3.97 -14.62
CA ARG A 138 5.39 -3.70 -15.02
C ARG A 138 5.70 -4.20 -16.43
N ARG A 139 5.29 -5.42 -16.79
CA ARG A 139 5.48 -5.94 -18.16
C ARG A 139 4.72 -5.12 -19.20
N ILE A 140 3.49 -4.70 -18.89
CA ILE A 140 2.70 -3.87 -19.80
C ILE A 140 3.38 -2.52 -20.02
N LEU A 141 3.90 -1.90 -18.95
CA LEU A 141 4.66 -0.65 -19.05
C LEU A 141 5.92 -0.83 -19.90
N GLU A 142 6.69 -1.89 -19.69
CA GLU A 142 7.88 -2.21 -20.50
C GLU A 142 7.54 -2.38 -22.00
N ASP A 143 6.46 -3.07 -22.34
CA ASP A 143 6.01 -3.24 -23.74
C ASP A 143 5.59 -1.91 -24.37
N ARG A 144 4.89 -1.06 -23.61
CA ARG A 144 4.46 0.27 -24.08
C ARG A 144 5.65 1.20 -24.29
N ASP A 145 6.64 1.18 -23.41
CA ASP A 145 7.87 1.95 -23.56
C ASP A 145 8.65 1.54 -24.82
N LEU A 146 8.71 0.23 -25.10
CA LEU A 146 9.31 -0.28 -26.34
C LEU A 146 8.54 0.20 -27.57
N GLN A 147 7.21 0.15 -27.57
CA GLN A 147 6.39 0.69 -28.67
C GLN A 147 6.61 2.19 -28.88
N ILE A 148 6.61 2.98 -27.80
CA ILE A 148 6.83 4.42 -27.86
C ILE A 148 8.20 4.69 -28.48
N SER A 149 9.26 4.05 -27.98
CA SER A 149 10.61 4.24 -28.52
C SER A 149 10.74 3.83 -29.99
N GLY A 150 10.02 2.79 -30.42
CA GLY A 150 9.97 2.35 -31.81
C GLY A 150 9.26 3.37 -32.72
N LEU A 151 8.14 3.92 -32.24
CA LEU A 151 7.40 4.97 -32.95
C LEU A 151 8.19 6.28 -33.01
N GLU A 152 8.87 6.68 -31.95
CA GLU A 152 9.75 7.85 -31.93
C GLU A 152 10.90 7.71 -32.93
N LYS A 153 11.54 6.54 -32.99
CA LYS A 153 12.56 6.24 -34.03
C LYS A 153 11.97 6.33 -35.43
N SER A 154 10.80 5.75 -35.66
CA SER A 154 10.14 5.76 -36.97
C SER A 154 9.73 7.18 -37.39
N LYS A 155 9.25 7.99 -36.44
CA LYS A 155 8.94 9.40 -36.65
C LYS A 155 10.20 10.20 -37.01
N ASN A 156 11.29 10.03 -36.27
CA ASN A 156 12.55 10.72 -36.56
C ASN A 156 13.11 10.34 -37.95
N VAL A 157 13.02 9.06 -38.36
CA VAL A 157 13.43 8.64 -39.71
C VAL A 157 12.56 9.27 -40.80
N CYS A 158 11.27 9.44 -40.54
CA CYS A 158 10.35 10.10 -41.47
C CYS A 158 10.61 11.61 -41.56
N ASP A 159 10.87 12.27 -40.43
CA ASP A 159 11.26 13.69 -40.37
C ASP A 159 12.60 13.94 -41.10
N GLU A 160 13.59 13.04 -40.99
CA GLU A 160 14.85 13.13 -41.73
C GLU A 160 14.68 12.95 -43.24
N LEU A 161 13.78 12.06 -43.69
CA LEU A 161 13.47 11.86 -45.12
C LEU A 161 12.72 13.05 -45.73
N SER A 162 11.86 13.73 -44.95
CA SER A 162 11.18 14.95 -45.40
C SER A 162 12.12 16.15 -45.53
N ASN A 163 13.23 16.19 -44.78
CA ASN A 163 14.22 17.28 -44.85
C ASN A 163 15.19 17.18 -46.06
N VAL A 164 15.13 16.11 -46.86
CA VAL A 164 15.98 15.94 -48.06
C VAL A 164 15.29 16.47 -49.34
N HIS A 165 14.01 16.84 -49.30
CA HIS A 165 13.26 17.36 -50.46
C HIS A 165 13.23 18.89 -50.59
N GLU A 166 14.13 19.62 -49.91
CA GLU A 166 14.29 21.06 -50.11
C GLU A 166 15.66 21.37 -50.75
N VAL A 167 15.84 20.96 -52.01
CA VAL A 167 16.92 21.47 -52.88
C VAL A 167 16.31 22.24 -54.04
N LYS A 168 16.48 23.56 -53.94
CA LYS A 168 16.39 24.65 -54.91
C LYS A 168 16.42 24.24 -56.40
N GLU A 169 15.43 24.71 -57.15
CA GLU A 169 15.59 25.04 -58.57
C GLU A 169 15.43 26.57 -58.73
N ASP A 170 16.52 27.23 -59.12
CA ASP A 170 16.59 28.67 -59.47
C ASP A 170 17.03 28.82 -60.94
N ALA A 171 16.25 29.65 -61.67
CA ALA A 171 16.58 30.55 -62.80
C ALA A 171 16.91 29.99 -64.22
N GLN A 172 16.03 30.19 -65.24
CA GLN A 172 15.95 31.27 -66.28
C GLN A 172 16.73 30.94 -67.60
N THR A 173 16.28 31.08 -68.87
CA THR A 173 15.60 32.19 -69.60
C THR A 173 15.17 31.79 -71.06
N GLU A 174 13.92 32.10 -71.48
CA GLU A 174 13.27 32.66 -72.74
C GLU A 174 13.95 32.60 -74.16
N PRO A 175 13.29 32.88 -75.33
CA PRO A 175 12.05 33.68 -75.53
C PRO A 175 10.96 33.28 -76.60
N GLU A 176 9.74 33.87 -76.38
CA GLU A 176 8.78 34.54 -77.30
C GLU A 176 8.06 33.75 -78.44
N THR A 177 6.80 33.98 -78.89
CA THR A 177 5.63 34.92 -78.72
C THR A 177 4.39 34.18 -79.32
N GLU A 178 3.10 34.37 -78.96
CA GLU A 178 2.18 35.49 -79.21
C GLU A 178 0.83 35.27 -78.45
N GLU A 179 0.10 36.38 -78.29
CA GLU A 179 -1.09 36.69 -77.46
C GLU A 179 -2.41 35.97 -77.91
N ILE A 180 -3.48 35.83 -77.09
CA ILE A 180 -4.49 36.85 -76.77
C ILE A 180 -5.36 36.41 -75.56
N GLN A 181 -5.73 37.41 -74.75
CA GLN A 181 -6.46 37.41 -73.48
C GLN A 181 -7.98 37.16 -73.59
N THR A 182 -8.63 36.75 -72.49
CA THR A 182 -9.77 37.48 -71.86
C THR A 182 -10.10 36.96 -70.44
N ASP A 183 -9.89 37.84 -69.45
CA ASP A 183 -10.63 38.17 -68.21
C ASP A 183 -11.40 37.12 -67.37
N ASN A 184 -10.76 36.74 -66.26
CA ASN A 184 -11.04 37.12 -64.85
C ASN A 184 -12.49 37.39 -64.37
N SER A 185 -12.91 36.71 -63.27
CA SER A 185 -13.03 37.32 -61.92
C SER A 185 -13.90 36.54 -60.91
N THR A 186 -13.50 36.68 -59.63
CA THR A 186 -14.25 36.61 -58.36
C THR A 186 -14.61 35.28 -57.67
N ASP A 187 -13.89 35.04 -56.56
CA ASP A 187 -14.33 34.77 -55.17
C ASP A 187 -15.77 34.34 -54.86
N LEU A 188 -15.90 33.38 -53.92
CA LEU A 188 -16.75 33.39 -52.69
C LEU A 188 -16.95 31.94 -52.16
N ASP A 189 -16.53 31.65 -50.91
CA ASP A 189 -17.43 31.46 -49.73
C ASP A 189 -17.67 29.92 -49.53
N ARG A 190 -17.77 29.26 -48.37
CA ARG A 190 -17.67 29.52 -46.91
C ARG A 190 -18.21 28.26 -46.21
N SER A 191 -17.83 28.06 -44.94
CA SER A 191 -18.55 27.26 -43.90
C SER A 191 -18.58 25.73 -44.06
N LEU A 192 -18.59 24.88 -43.02
CA LEU A 192 -18.65 25.01 -41.56
C LEU A 192 -18.25 23.64 -40.95
N GLU A 193 -17.38 23.66 -39.94
CA GLU A 193 -17.24 22.68 -38.83
C GLU A 193 -18.53 22.66 -37.95
N PRO A 194 -18.66 22.00 -36.77
CA PRO A 194 -17.78 21.09 -36.01
C PRO A 194 -18.49 19.90 -35.30
N HIS A 195 -17.74 19.02 -34.61
CA HIS A 195 -17.74 18.86 -33.13
C HIS A 195 -17.27 17.48 -32.64
N LEU A 196 -16.11 17.46 -31.96
CA LEU A 196 -15.69 16.43 -31.01
C LEU A 196 -15.43 17.10 -29.65
N ALA A 197 -16.17 16.73 -28.60
CA ALA A 197 -15.96 17.25 -27.26
C ALA A 197 -14.85 16.47 -26.53
N LYS A 198 -13.73 17.14 -26.27
CA LYS A 198 -12.70 16.73 -25.30
C LYS A 198 -13.10 17.24 -23.90
N ARG A 199 -12.95 16.40 -22.88
CA ARG A 199 -12.97 16.84 -21.48
C ARG A 199 -11.61 16.52 -20.85
N SER A 200 -10.85 17.57 -20.59
CA SER A 200 -9.60 17.57 -19.83
C SER A 200 -9.89 17.88 -18.37
N HIS A 201 -9.15 17.25 -17.45
CA HIS A 201 -8.91 17.81 -16.12
C HIS A 201 -7.43 17.62 -15.80
N ALA A 202 -6.70 18.73 -15.79
CA ALA A 202 -5.31 18.81 -15.38
C ALA A 202 -5.21 18.90 -13.85
N ALA A 203 -4.23 18.20 -13.28
CA ALA A 203 -3.82 18.33 -11.89
C ALA A 203 -2.90 19.55 -11.73
N CYS A 204 -3.19 20.40 -10.75
CA CYS A 204 -2.36 21.55 -10.40
C CYS A 204 -1.51 21.18 -9.18
N TRP A 205 -0.19 21.09 -9.38
CA TRP A 205 0.80 21.03 -8.30
C TRP A 205 1.26 22.45 -7.97
N SER A 206 1.26 22.82 -6.70
CA SER A 206 2.02 23.96 -6.19
C SER A 206 2.51 23.66 -4.78
N GLY A 207 3.82 23.47 -4.64
CA GLY A 207 4.53 23.57 -3.37
C GLY A 207 5.07 24.97 -3.18
N SER A 208 5.28 25.38 -1.93
CA SER A 208 6.20 26.44 -1.55
C SER A 208 6.56 26.34 -0.07
N ALA A 209 7.87 26.53 0.17
CA ALA A 209 8.60 26.95 1.37
C ALA A 209 8.38 26.24 2.70
#